data_AF-A0A535IJ73-F1
#
_entry.id   AF-A0A535IJ73-F1
#
_cell.length_a   1.000
_cell.length_b   1.000
_cell.length_c   1.000
_cell.angle_alpha   90.00
_cell.angle_beta   90.00
_cell.angle_gamma   90.00
#
_symmetry.space_group_name_H-M   'P 1'
#
loop_
_entity.id
_entity.type
_entity.pdbx_description
1 polymer ?
#
loop_
_entity_poly.entity_id
_entity_poly.type
_entity_poly.pdbx_seq_one_letter_code
_entity_poly.pdbx_strand_id
1 'polypeptide(L)'
;MHRLLQYFPCLRQYRDALCYNRIMDVSFHFTQQTIQRYKQVQALLDQLDPEAEPRALIVPGSPQPSGNIIVFPGSFNPPTNAHLAMLEQAQQFAYSPTFSSHQEDRDLLLYAAMSKRTTDKENVERPLLLDRIILLDTLLRSRLPGTGIMLFNRGLYVEQAEAVRSSFPAVKRLFFLVGYDKIVQILDPHYYEDRDAALRTLFSMAELLVAPRGTADADTLFNLLSQPHNRQFAPYIHLLPLSNAYRDISSTRVRQHSAEHLQDVPEEVRRFISETHAYDPPMRLEDGTEIDYYEQRARALQALLKNETS
;
A
#
# COMPACT_ATOMS: atom_id res chain seq x y z
N MET A 1 -36.66 -55.05 48.36
CA MET A 1 -35.95 -54.63 49.59
C MET A 1 -34.49 -54.36 49.23
N HIS A 2 -34.03 -53.11 49.45
CA HIS A 2 -32.61 -52.66 49.49
C HIS A 2 -31.89 -52.65 48.13
N ARG A 3 -31.19 -51.59 47.66
CA ARG A 3 -30.20 -50.64 48.24
C ARG A 3 -30.04 -49.44 47.25
N LEU A 4 -30.05 -48.16 47.68
CA LEU A 4 -28.88 -47.26 47.97
C LEU A 4 -28.03 -46.95 46.70
N LEU A 5 -27.59 -45.74 46.28
CA LEU A 5 -27.41 -44.33 46.76
C LEU A 5 -27.30 -43.45 45.48
N GLN A 6 -27.83 -42.22 45.34
CA GLN A 6 -27.45 -40.92 45.92
C GLN A 6 -25.99 -40.46 45.72
N TYR A 7 -25.86 -39.27 45.10
CA TYR A 7 -24.72 -38.31 45.01
C TYR A 7 -23.57 -38.53 44.01
N PHE A 8 -23.48 -37.63 43.01
CA PHE A 8 -22.49 -36.53 42.93
C PHE A 8 -22.74 -35.64 41.69
N PRO A 9 -23.04 -34.33 41.82
CA PRO A 9 -22.95 -33.38 40.73
C PRO A 9 -21.63 -32.61 40.84
N CYS A 10 -20.62 -32.95 40.04
CA CYS A 10 -19.45 -32.09 39.90
C CYS A 10 -18.68 -32.46 38.64
N LEU A 11 -18.98 -31.84 37.49
CA LEU A 11 -18.10 -31.92 36.31
C LEU A 11 -18.32 -30.79 35.29
N ARG A 12 -18.97 -29.67 35.67
CA ARG A 12 -19.18 -28.53 34.76
C ARG A 12 -18.29 -27.32 35.03
N GLN A 13 -17.49 -27.33 36.10
CA GLN A 13 -16.74 -26.15 36.55
C GLN A 13 -15.25 -26.15 36.17
N TYR A 14 -14.76 -27.22 35.51
CA TYR A 14 -13.34 -27.35 35.14
C TYR A 14 -13.01 -27.06 33.66
N ARG A 15 -14.02 -26.76 32.81
CA ARG A 15 -13.77 -26.38 31.41
C ARG A 15 -13.56 -24.88 31.22
N ASP A 16 -14.15 -24.04 32.08
CA ASP A 16 -14.11 -22.59 31.89
C ASP A 16 -12.81 -21.96 32.42
N ALA A 17 -12.21 -22.52 33.47
CA ALA A 17 -10.94 -22.04 34.02
C ALA A 17 -9.71 -22.30 33.13
N LEU A 18 -9.78 -23.31 32.25
CA LEU A 18 -8.72 -23.59 31.26
C LEU A 18 -8.86 -22.75 29.98
N CYS A 19 -10.04 -22.17 29.73
CA CYS A 19 -10.24 -21.19 28.67
C CYS A 19 -9.88 -19.77 29.14
N TYR A 20 -10.16 -19.42 30.41
CA TYR A 20 -9.90 -18.08 30.94
C TYR A 20 -8.39 -17.75 30.98
N ASN A 21 -7.54 -18.72 31.28
CA ASN A 21 -6.08 -18.54 31.28
C ASN A 21 -5.42 -18.68 29.89
N ARG A 22 -6.17 -18.95 28.83
CA ARG A 22 -5.64 -19.06 27.45
C ARG A 22 -5.85 -17.81 26.60
N ILE A 23 -6.66 -16.86 27.08
CA ILE A 23 -7.03 -15.63 26.35
C ILE A 23 -6.10 -14.46 26.72
N MET A 24 -5.33 -14.57 27.81
CA MET A 24 -4.47 -13.49 28.33
C MET A 24 -3.06 -13.44 27.73
N ASP A 25 -2.72 -14.32 26.79
CA ASP A 25 -1.40 -14.34 26.16
C ASP A 25 -1.54 -14.64 24.66
N VAL A 26 -2.06 -13.66 23.91
CA VAL A 26 -1.99 -13.71 22.45
C VAL A 26 -0.51 -13.55 22.07
N SER A 27 0.17 -14.69 21.94
CA SER A 27 1.57 -14.74 21.56
C SER A 27 1.70 -14.49 20.06
N PHE A 28 2.24 -13.32 19.69
CA PHE A 28 2.59 -13.01 18.31
C PHE A 28 4.00 -13.50 18.02
N HIS A 29 4.13 -14.50 17.15
CA HIS A 29 5.44 -15.04 16.80
C HIS A 29 6.09 -14.22 15.67
N PHE A 30 7.08 -13.39 16.01
CA PHE A 30 7.96 -12.74 15.04
C PHE A 30 9.30 -13.47 14.96
N THR A 31 9.68 -13.95 13.78
CA THR A 31 11.03 -14.52 13.59
C THR A 31 12.09 -13.41 13.72
N GLN A 32 13.33 -13.75 14.09
CA GLN A 32 14.43 -12.77 14.16
C GLN A 32 14.67 -12.05 12.82
N GLN A 33 14.55 -12.77 11.71
CA GLN A 33 14.64 -12.18 10.37
C GLN A 33 13.50 -11.18 10.10
N THR A 34 12.28 -11.52 10.52
CA THR A 34 11.13 -10.62 10.45
C THR A 34 11.40 -9.37 11.29
N ILE A 35 11.80 -9.51 12.55
CA ILE A 35 12.10 -8.38 13.45
C ILE A 35 13.14 -7.44 12.82
N GLN A 36 14.22 -8.00 12.26
CA GLN A 36 15.26 -7.19 11.61
C GLN A 36 14.74 -6.40 10.41
N ARG A 37 13.88 -7.01 9.57
CA ARG A 37 13.22 -6.31 8.45
C ARG A 37 12.33 -5.17 8.95
N TYR A 38 11.54 -5.41 9.99
CA TYR A 38 10.69 -4.39 10.61
C TYR A 38 11.53 -3.22 11.14
N LYS A 39 12.64 -3.47 11.84
CA LYS A 39 13.55 -2.43 12.33
C LYS A 39 14.17 -1.60 11.21
N GLN A 40 14.65 -2.25 10.15
CA GLN A 40 15.25 -1.55 9.01
C GLN A 40 14.25 -0.60 8.35
N VAL A 41 13.00 -1.04 8.15
CA VAL A 41 11.96 -0.19 7.58
C VAL A 41 11.52 0.90 8.55
N GLN A 42 11.38 0.59 9.85
CA GLN A 42 11.05 1.60 10.86
C GLN A 42 12.10 2.71 10.92
N ALA A 43 13.40 2.37 10.88
CA ALA A 43 14.47 3.35 10.87
C ALA A 43 14.45 4.27 9.62
N LEU A 44 13.92 3.79 8.49
CA LEU A 44 13.68 4.64 7.32
C LEU A 44 12.46 5.54 7.52
N LEU A 45 11.37 5.02 8.09
CA LEU A 45 10.17 5.80 8.41
C LEU A 45 10.46 6.92 9.42
N ASP A 46 11.36 6.67 10.37
CA ASP A 46 11.77 7.67 11.37
C ASP A 46 12.55 8.84 10.76
N GLN A 47 13.23 8.61 9.62
CA GLN A 47 13.95 9.65 8.87
C GLN A 47 13.03 10.50 7.96
N LEU A 48 11.81 10.06 7.73
CA LEU A 48 10.83 10.75 6.90
C LEU A 48 9.98 11.65 7.79
N ASP A 49 10.42 12.89 8.01
CA ASP A 49 9.62 13.90 8.70
C ASP A 49 8.62 14.54 7.70
N PRO A 50 7.29 14.41 7.91
CA PRO A 50 6.29 15.01 7.03
C PRO A 50 6.40 16.53 6.89
N GLU A 51 6.94 17.22 7.90
CA GLU A 51 7.04 18.68 7.90
C GLU A 51 8.37 19.18 7.32
N ALA A 52 9.36 18.29 7.16
CA ALA A 52 10.62 18.60 6.49
C ALA A 52 10.45 18.70 4.96
N GLU A 53 11.49 19.17 4.28
CA GLU A 53 11.55 19.24 2.81
C GLU A 53 11.23 17.89 2.13
N PRO A 54 10.67 17.90 0.91
CA PRO A 54 10.32 16.67 0.20
C PRO A 54 11.52 15.71 0.07
N ARG A 55 11.32 14.47 0.54
CA ARG A 55 12.38 13.46 0.62
C ARG A 55 11.85 12.08 0.22
N ALA A 56 12.68 11.35 -0.52
CA ALA A 56 12.44 9.98 -0.92
C ALA A 56 13.54 9.05 -0.39
N LEU A 57 13.15 7.87 0.09
CA LEU A 57 14.05 6.79 0.51
C LEU A 57 13.61 5.49 -0.18
N ILE A 58 14.51 4.51 -0.27
CA ILE A 58 14.19 3.18 -0.80
C ILE A 58 14.32 2.12 0.30
N VAL A 59 13.41 1.15 0.31
CA VAL A 59 13.43 0.00 1.24
C VAL A 59 14.61 -0.92 0.89
N PRO A 60 15.31 -1.54 1.88
CA PRO A 60 16.46 -2.38 1.60
C PRO A 60 16.16 -3.55 0.65
N GLY A 61 17.01 -3.73 -0.35
CA GLY A 61 16.83 -4.70 -1.42
C GLY A 61 16.10 -4.16 -2.65
N SER A 62 15.59 -2.93 -2.61
CA SER A 62 15.14 -2.23 -3.82
C SER A 62 16.32 -1.86 -4.72
N PRO A 63 16.16 -1.86 -6.05
CA PRO A 63 17.19 -1.36 -6.96
C PRO A 63 17.44 0.13 -6.73
N GLN A 64 18.67 0.60 -6.98
CA GLN A 64 19.03 2.01 -6.89
C GLN A 64 18.36 2.80 -8.04
N PRO A 65 17.56 3.84 -7.76
CA PRO A 65 16.89 4.61 -8.80
C PRO A 65 17.90 5.30 -9.73
N SER A 66 17.76 5.05 -11.03
CA SER A 66 18.57 5.64 -12.10
C SER A 66 17.85 5.46 -13.43
N GLY A 67 18.25 6.23 -14.45
CA GLY A 67 17.68 6.10 -15.79
C GLY A 67 16.18 6.42 -15.81
N ASN A 68 15.37 5.56 -16.41
CA ASN A 68 13.92 5.73 -16.45
C ASN A 68 13.28 4.97 -15.29
N ILE A 69 12.38 5.62 -14.55
CA ILE A 69 11.66 4.96 -13.46
C ILE A 69 10.16 5.17 -13.56
N ILE A 70 9.39 4.14 -13.18
CA ILE A 70 7.97 4.26 -12.85
C ILE A 70 7.83 4.14 -11.33
N VAL A 71 7.11 5.08 -10.74
CA VAL A 71 6.71 5.05 -9.34
C VAL A 71 5.19 4.87 -9.29
N PHE A 72 4.70 3.93 -8.50
CA PHE A 72 3.28 3.68 -8.27
C PHE A 72 2.89 4.02 -6.83
N PRO A 73 2.51 5.28 -6.55
CA PRO A 73 2.04 5.67 -5.23
C PRO A 73 0.69 5.05 -4.91
N GLY A 74 0.56 4.47 -3.72
CA GLY A 74 -0.68 3.89 -3.23
C GLY A 74 -0.68 3.71 -1.73
N SER A 75 -1.86 3.63 -1.12
CA SER A 75 -1.96 3.27 0.30
C SER A 75 -1.77 1.79 0.55
N PHE A 76 -1.94 0.95 -0.50
CA PHE A 76 -1.84 -0.52 -0.47
C PHE A 76 -2.48 -1.11 0.80
N ASN A 77 -3.73 -0.71 1.07
CA ASN A 77 -4.41 -1.02 2.33
C ASN A 77 -5.68 -1.88 2.13
N PRO A 78 -5.58 -3.18 1.80
CA PRO A 78 -4.36 -3.95 1.50
C PRO A 78 -3.93 -3.84 0.03
N PRO A 79 -2.73 -4.34 -0.35
CA PRO A 79 -2.43 -4.61 -1.76
C PRO A 79 -3.43 -5.62 -2.34
N THR A 80 -3.75 -5.49 -3.63
CA THR A 80 -4.74 -6.32 -4.32
C THR A 80 -4.19 -6.85 -5.64
N ASN A 81 -4.90 -7.79 -6.27
CA ASN A 81 -4.52 -8.30 -7.59
C ASN A 81 -4.53 -7.20 -8.67
N ALA A 82 -5.35 -6.16 -8.52
CA ALA A 82 -5.30 -5.00 -9.43
C ALA A 82 -4.01 -4.18 -9.30
N HIS A 83 -3.46 -4.04 -8.09
CA HIS A 83 -2.18 -3.36 -7.92
C HIS A 83 -1.05 -4.12 -8.60
N LEU A 84 -1.03 -5.46 -8.47
CA LEU A 84 -0.04 -6.30 -9.16
C LEU A 84 -0.20 -6.23 -10.67
N ALA A 85 -1.42 -6.35 -11.18
CA ALA A 85 -1.69 -6.25 -12.62
C ALA A 85 -1.25 -4.89 -13.18
N MET A 86 -1.45 -3.79 -12.45
CA MET A 86 -0.96 -2.47 -12.86
C MET A 86 0.57 -2.41 -12.91
N LEU A 87 1.27 -2.97 -11.91
CA LEU A 87 2.73 -3.04 -11.91
C LEU A 87 3.26 -3.93 -13.05
N GLU A 88 2.64 -5.07 -13.31
CA GLU A 88 2.97 -5.97 -14.43
C GLU A 88 2.81 -5.26 -15.78
N GLN A 89 1.69 -4.55 -15.99
CA GLN A 89 1.47 -3.78 -17.21
C GLN A 89 2.47 -2.62 -17.34
N ALA A 90 2.79 -1.95 -16.23
CA ALA A 90 3.79 -0.88 -16.22
C ALA A 90 5.19 -1.40 -16.57
N GLN A 91 5.56 -2.63 -16.18
CA GLN A 91 6.81 -3.25 -16.62
C GLN A 91 6.86 -3.48 -18.13
N GLN A 92 5.70 -3.81 -18.74
CA GLN A 92 5.59 -3.97 -20.20
C GLN A 92 5.63 -2.63 -20.96
N PHE A 93 5.36 -1.51 -20.27
CA PHE A 93 5.36 -0.18 -20.89
C PHE A 93 6.71 0.20 -21.49
N ALA A 94 7.83 -0.25 -20.92
CA ALA A 94 9.18 -0.01 -21.44
C ALA A 94 9.38 -0.53 -22.89
N TYR A 95 8.56 -1.49 -23.31
CA TYR A 95 8.59 -2.08 -24.64
C TYR A 95 7.55 -1.49 -25.58
N SER A 96 6.73 -0.54 -25.12
CA SER A 96 5.71 0.10 -25.93
C SER A 96 6.33 1.09 -26.93
N PRO A 97 5.73 1.25 -28.13
CA PRO A 97 6.17 2.26 -29.11
C PRO A 97 6.15 3.69 -28.56
N THR A 98 5.31 3.95 -27.55
CA THR A 98 5.14 5.26 -26.91
C THR A 98 6.28 5.61 -25.96
N PHE A 99 7.05 4.63 -25.46
CA PHE A 99 8.06 4.86 -24.42
C PHE A 99 9.40 5.38 -24.96
N SER A 100 9.98 4.72 -25.97
CA SER A 100 11.14 5.24 -26.69
C SER A 100 11.30 4.59 -28.07
N SER A 101 11.72 5.39 -29.06
CA SER A 101 12.16 4.94 -30.38
C SER A 101 13.55 4.28 -30.37
N HIS A 102 14.32 4.47 -29.29
CA HIS A 102 15.69 3.98 -29.17
C HIS A 102 15.79 2.80 -28.21
N GLN A 103 16.46 1.73 -28.65
CA GLN A 103 16.60 0.48 -27.90
C GLN A 103 17.42 0.63 -26.61
N GLU A 104 18.28 1.66 -26.53
CA GLU A 104 19.14 1.99 -25.39
C GLU A 104 18.39 2.64 -24.21
N ASP A 105 17.13 3.04 -24.38
CA ASP A 105 16.29 3.65 -23.33
C ASP A 105 15.37 2.65 -22.61
N ARG A 106 15.48 1.35 -22.92
CA ARG A 106 14.55 0.32 -22.41
C ARG A 106 14.76 -0.07 -20.95
N ASP A 107 15.86 0.37 -20.35
CA ASP A 107 16.11 0.14 -18.92
C ASP A 107 15.14 0.99 -18.10
N LEU A 108 14.18 0.30 -17.50
CA LEU A 108 13.12 0.88 -16.68
C LEU A 108 13.07 0.18 -15.32
N LEU A 109 13.20 0.96 -14.25
CA LEU A 109 13.02 0.48 -12.88
C LEU A 109 11.62 0.80 -12.38
N LEU A 110 11.00 -0.15 -11.68
CA LEU A 110 9.66 -0.04 -11.15
C LEU A 110 9.68 0.04 -9.62
N TYR A 111 8.91 0.96 -9.06
CA TYR A 111 8.77 1.14 -7.62
C TYR A 111 7.30 1.22 -7.25
N ALA A 112 6.85 0.39 -6.31
CA ALA A 112 5.64 0.71 -5.57
C ALA A 112 5.98 1.75 -4.48
N ALA A 113 5.08 2.67 -4.16
CA ALA A 113 5.41 3.76 -3.26
C ALA A 113 4.36 4.07 -2.20
N MET A 114 4.82 4.41 -1.00
CA MET A 114 3.99 4.83 0.12
C MET A 114 4.51 6.12 0.73
N SER A 115 3.58 6.98 1.14
CA SER A 115 3.90 8.24 1.84
C SER A 115 3.57 8.11 3.32
N LYS A 116 4.40 8.69 4.19
CA LYS A 116 4.15 8.75 5.64
C LYS A 116 2.93 9.62 5.97
N ARG A 117 2.79 10.76 5.28
CA ARG A 117 1.57 11.57 5.29
C ARG A 117 0.78 11.32 4.01
N THR A 118 -0.45 10.83 4.15
CA THR A 118 -1.45 10.89 3.08
C THR A 118 -2.27 12.17 3.28
N THR A 119 -2.66 12.82 2.18
CA THR A 119 -3.36 14.12 2.21
C THR A 119 -4.73 14.09 2.88
N ASP A 120 -5.26 12.90 3.20
CA ASP A 120 -6.51 12.73 3.92
C ASP A 120 -6.39 11.60 4.96
N LYS A 121 -6.98 11.85 6.14
CA LYS A 121 -7.26 10.95 7.28
C LYS A 121 -6.37 11.17 8.52
N GLU A 122 -6.88 11.98 9.44
CA GLU A 122 -6.43 12.08 10.84
C GLU A 122 -6.81 10.86 11.71
N ASN A 123 -7.08 9.69 11.11
CA ASN A 123 -7.38 8.47 11.85
C ASN A 123 -6.18 7.53 11.80
N VAL A 124 -5.94 6.78 12.88
CA VAL A 124 -5.00 5.65 12.90
C VAL A 124 -5.48 4.62 11.87
N GLU A 125 -4.92 4.66 10.67
CA GLU A 125 -5.25 3.73 9.60
C GLU A 125 -4.68 2.35 9.95
N ARG A 126 -5.56 1.35 10.12
CA ARG A 126 -5.16 -0.06 10.23
C ARG A 126 -5.13 -0.73 8.84
N PRO A 127 -4.13 -1.57 8.57
CA PRO A 127 -2.98 -1.87 9.40
C PRO A 127 -1.93 -0.74 9.36
N LEU A 128 -1.04 -0.73 10.37
CA LEU A 128 0.11 0.16 10.48
C LEU A 128 0.83 0.28 9.13
N LEU A 129 1.32 1.48 8.81
CA LEU A 129 2.12 1.72 7.60
C LEU A 129 3.29 0.73 7.49
N LEU A 130 3.95 0.45 8.61
CA LEU A 130 5.05 -0.53 8.68
C LEU A 130 4.60 -1.94 8.23
N ASP A 131 3.44 -2.41 8.70
CA ASP A 131 2.90 -3.70 8.27
C ASP A 131 2.58 -3.71 6.77
N ARG A 132 2.00 -2.62 6.25
CA ARG A 132 1.71 -2.49 4.81
C ARG A 132 2.98 -2.55 3.96
N ILE A 133 4.06 -1.88 4.40
CA ILE A 133 5.36 -1.93 3.71
C ILE A 133 5.93 -3.35 3.73
N ILE A 134 5.93 -4.04 4.88
CA ILE A 134 6.48 -5.40 4.98
C ILE A 134 5.65 -6.41 4.18
N LEU A 135 4.33 -6.28 4.18
CA LEU A 135 3.43 -7.10 3.37
C LEU A 135 3.69 -6.88 1.86
N LEU A 136 3.80 -5.61 1.44
CA LEU A 136 4.10 -5.27 0.06
C LEU A 136 5.49 -5.76 -0.37
N ASP A 137 6.52 -5.60 0.46
CA ASP A 137 7.88 -6.09 0.18
C ASP A 137 7.90 -7.62 0.01
N THR A 138 7.16 -8.34 0.86
CA THR A 138 7.03 -9.79 0.76
C THR A 138 6.35 -10.20 -0.53
N LEU A 139 5.30 -9.49 -0.93
CA LEU A 139 4.57 -9.75 -2.17
C LEU A 139 5.40 -9.44 -3.42
N LEU A 140 6.09 -8.30 -3.46
CA LEU A 140 6.88 -7.89 -4.62
C LEU A 140 8.09 -8.81 -4.84
N ARG A 141 8.75 -9.26 -3.77
CA ARG A 141 9.85 -10.23 -3.88
C ARG A 141 9.43 -11.56 -4.51
N SER A 142 8.20 -12.02 -4.25
CA SER A 142 7.71 -13.29 -4.78
C SER A 142 7.10 -13.16 -6.18
N ARG A 143 6.33 -12.09 -6.43
CA ARG A 143 5.52 -11.95 -7.65
C ARG A 143 6.17 -11.08 -8.72
N LEU A 144 6.95 -10.08 -8.34
CA LEU A 144 7.55 -9.09 -9.25
C LEU A 144 9.02 -8.78 -8.90
N PRO A 145 9.93 -9.77 -9.02
CA PRO A 145 11.34 -9.58 -8.71
C PRO A 145 11.94 -8.40 -9.46
N GLY A 146 12.73 -7.58 -8.77
CA GLY A 146 13.31 -6.35 -9.31
C GLY A 146 12.45 -5.10 -9.14
N THR A 147 11.19 -5.23 -8.70
CA THR A 147 10.39 -4.07 -8.28
C THR A 147 10.79 -3.63 -6.88
N GLY A 148 11.13 -2.34 -6.72
CA GLY A 148 11.49 -1.74 -5.44
C GLY A 148 10.29 -1.18 -4.67
N ILE A 149 10.55 -0.73 -3.44
CA ILE A 149 9.63 0.11 -2.68
C ILE A 149 10.30 1.45 -2.39
N MET A 150 9.62 2.53 -2.76
CA MET A 150 10.02 3.89 -2.46
C MET A 150 9.12 4.48 -1.36
N LEU A 151 9.71 5.20 -0.43
CA LEU A 151 9.02 5.83 0.69
C LEU A 151 9.17 7.34 0.58
N PHE A 152 8.07 8.06 0.76
CA PHE A 152 8.04 9.52 0.75
C PHE A 152 7.62 10.06 2.11
N ASN A 153 8.14 11.21 2.52
CA ASN A 153 7.62 11.91 3.69
C ASN A 153 6.27 12.58 3.40
N ARG A 154 6.09 13.10 2.19
CA ARG A 154 4.89 13.84 1.77
C ARG A 154 4.05 13.13 0.71
N GLY A 155 2.82 13.59 0.53
CA GLY A 155 1.77 12.89 -0.21
C GLY A 155 1.41 13.49 -1.57
N LEU A 156 1.76 14.74 -1.86
CA LEU A 156 1.42 15.37 -3.14
C LEU A 156 2.36 14.89 -4.25
N TYR A 157 1.84 14.64 -5.46
CA TYR A 157 2.64 14.16 -6.59
C TYR A 157 3.77 15.12 -6.97
N VAL A 158 3.56 16.43 -6.87
CA VAL A 158 4.59 17.44 -7.13
C VAL A 158 5.73 17.32 -6.13
N GLU A 159 5.43 17.17 -4.84
CA GLU A 159 6.41 16.99 -3.77
C GLU A 159 7.13 15.64 -3.92
N GLN A 160 6.43 14.59 -4.34
CA GLN A 160 7.06 13.31 -4.64
C GLN A 160 8.02 13.42 -5.83
N ALA A 161 7.69 14.20 -6.85
CA ALA A 161 8.57 14.45 -7.99
C ALA A 161 9.83 15.21 -7.54
N GLU A 162 9.67 16.27 -6.74
CA GLU A 162 10.79 17.02 -6.14
C GLU A 162 11.69 16.11 -5.30
N ALA A 163 11.08 15.28 -4.46
CA ALA A 163 11.77 14.31 -3.61
C ALA A 163 12.60 13.30 -4.43
N VAL A 164 12.05 12.80 -5.55
CA VAL A 164 12.82 11.91 -6.46
C VAL A 164 13.99 12.67 -7.08
N ARG A 165 13.76 13.87 -7.59
CA ARG A 165 14.81 14.66 -8.27
C ARG A 165 15.94 15.05 -7.34
N SER A 166 15.62 15.39 -6.09
CA SER A 166 16.62 15.73 -5.07
C SER A 166 17.37 14.50 -4.54
N SER A 167 16.66 13.41 -4.29
CA SER A 167 17.23 12.20 -3.64
C SER A 167 17.96 11.29 -4.63
N PHE A 168 17.58 11.32 -5.91
CA PHE A 168 18.08 10.41 -6.94
C PHE A 168 18.42 11.14 -8.26
N PRO A 169 19.52 11.91 -8.29
CA PRO A 169 19.88 12.74 -9.45
C PRO A 169 20.22 11.94 -10.73
N ALA A 170 20.47 10.63 -10.61
CA ALA A 170 20.70 9.74 -11.75
C ALA A 170 19.40 9.36 -12.50
N VAL A 171 18.23 9.68 -11.96
CA VAL A 171 16.94 9.48 -12.63
C VAL A 171 16.80 10.51 -13.76
N LYS A 172 16.67 10.02 -14.99
CA LYS A 172 16.46 10.81 -16.20
C LYS A 172 14.97 11.12 -16.38
N ARG A 173 14.13 10.08 -16.47
CA ARG A 173 12.67 10.20 -16.64
C ARG A 173 11.94 9.58 -15.47
N LEU A 174 10.90 10.26 -15.03
CA LEU A 174 10.03 9.84 -13.93
C LEU A 174 8.60 9.74 -14.47
N PHE A 175 7.99 8.59 -14.24
CA PHE A 175 6.58 8.36 -14.51
C PHE A 175 5.87 8.03 -13.20
N PHE A 176 4.71 8.64 -12.95
CA PHE A 176 3.80 8.15 -11.94
C PHE A 176 2.72 7.27 -12.55
N LEU A 177 2.61 6.05 -12.05
CA LEU A 177 1.51 5.16 -12.35
C LEU A 177 0.31 5.52 -11.46
N VAL A 178 -0.83 5.80 -12.08
CA VAL A 178 -2.06 6.20 -11.41
C VAL A 178 -3.27 5.51 -12.02
N GLY A 179 -4.34 5.35 -11.24
CA GLY A 179 -5.63 4.91 -11.77
C GLY A 179 -6.45 6.09 -12.31
N TYR A 180 -7.48 5.79 -13.10
CA TYR A 180 -8.38 6.80 -13.69
C TYR A 180 -8.95 7.82 -12.69
N ASP A 181 -9.49 7.35 -11.55
CA ASP A 181 -10.02 8.25 -10.51
C ASP A 181 -8.98 9.28 -10.03
N LYS A 182 -7.71 8.89 -10.01
CA LYS A 182 -6.65 9.77 -9.52
C LYS A 182 -6.24 10.81 -10.56
N ILE A 183 -6.23 10.49 -11.86
CA ILE A 183 -5.99 11.53 -12.88
C ILE A 183 -7.11 12.56 -12.91
N VAL A 184 -8.37 12.14 -12.69
CA VAL A 184 -9.50 13.07 -12.55
C VAL A 184 -9.24 14.04 -11.39
N GLN A 185 -8.81 13.53 -10.23
CA GLN A 185 -8.47 14.39 -9.08
C GLN A 185 -7.26 15.30 -9.35
N ILE A 186 -6.21 14.80 -9.99
CA ILE A 186 -5.02 15.61 -10.34
C ILE A 186 -5.39 16.77 -11.26
N LEU A 187 -6.31 16.57 -12.20
CA LEU A 187 -6.73 17.63 -13.14
C LEU A 187 -7.83 18.54 -12.57
N ASP A 188 -8.40 18.20 -11.41
CA ASP A 188 -9.51 18.95 -10.83
C ASP A 188 -9.01 20.24 -10.14
N PRO A 189 -9.48 21.43 -10.56
CA PRO A 189 -9.02 22.69 -9.99
C PRO A 189 -9.35 22.86 -8.51
N HIS A 190 -10.31 22.13 -7.96
CA HIS A 190 -10.72 22.31 -6.56
C HIS A 190 -9.63 21.90 -5.55
N TYR A 191 -8.61 21.17 -5.98
CA TYR A 191 -7.48 20.76 -5.13
C TYR A 191 -6.32 21.77 -5.10
N TYR A 192 -6.45 22.90 -5.81
CA TYR A 192 -5.36 23.83 -6.03
C TYR A 192 -5.79 25.27 -5.79
N GLU A 193 -4.86 26.09 -5.29
CA GLU A 193 -4.99 27.55 -5.35
C GLU A 193 -4.76 28.05 -6.78
N ASP A 194 -3.68 27.59 -7.42
CA ASP A 194 -3.41 27.75 -8.85
C ASP A 194 -3.09 26.39 -9.48
N ARG A 195 -4.13 25.77 -10.05
CA ARG A 195 -4.03 24.44 -10.68
C ARG A 195 -2.98 24.42 -11.78
N ASP A 196 -3.02 25.39 -12.68
CA ASP A 196 -2.23 25.34 -13.90
C ASP A 196 -0.74 25.55 -13.58
N ALA A 197 -0.40 26.40 -12.60
CA ALA A 197 0.96 26.51 -12.09
C ALA A 197 1.43 25.21 -11.43
N ALA A 198 0.63 24.61 -10.56
CA ALA A 198 0.98 23.36 -9.88
C ALA A 198 1.18 22.20 -10.88
N LEU A 199 0.31 22.07 -11.87
CA LEU A 199 0.42 21.06 -12.92
C LEU A 199 1.62 21.30 -13.83
N ARG A 200 1.93 22.55 -14.21
CA ARG A 200 3.17 22.86 -14.96
C ARG A 200 4.41 22.44 -14.18
N THR A 201 4.44 22.70 -12.87
CA THR A 201 5.55 22.27 -12.00
C THR A 201 5.66 20.74 -11.98
N LEU A 202 4.55 20.02 -11.75
CA LEU A 202 4.53 18.56 -11.80
C LEU A 202 5.04 18.01 -13.13
N PHE A 203 4.46 18.45 -14.26
CA PHE A 203 4.79 17.94 -15.59
C PHE A 203 6.16 18.39 -16.12
N SER A 204 6.79 19.38 -15.48
CA SER A 204 8.20 19.70 -15.74
C SER A 204 9.16 18.63 -15.20
N MET A 205 8.71 17.80 -14.25
CA MET A 205 9.52 16.79 -13.59
C MET A 205 9.08 15.35 -13.86
N ALA A 206 7.80 15.13 -14.21
CA ALA A 206 7.22 13.81 -14.31
C ALA A 206 6.18 13.69 -15.44
N GLU A 207 5.95 12.47 -15.87
CA GLU A 207 4.86 12.07 -16.76
C GLU A 207 3.90 11.15 -15.99
N LEU A 208 2.68 10.93 -16.50
CA LEU A 208 1.69 10.06 -15.87
C LEU A 208 1.37 8.87 -16.77
N LEU A 209 1.28 7.68 -16.17
CA LEU A 209 0.72 6.48 -16.78
C LEU A 209 -0.61 6.19 -16.12
N VAL A 210 -1.68 6.22 -16.89
CA VAL A 210 -3.05 6.14 -16.39
C VAL A 210 -3.66 4.79 -16.76
N ALA A 211 -3.93 3.97 -15.75
CA ALA A 211 -4.68 2.74 -15.92
C ALA A 211 -6.21 3.00 -15.85
N PRO A 212 -7.01 2.37 -16.72
CA PRO A 212 -8.47 2.46 -16.67
C PRO A 212 -9.04 1.83 -15.39
N ARG A 213 -10.22 2.29 -14.96
CA ARG A 213 -10.93 1.80 -13.77
C ARG A 213 -12.44 1.81 -13.98
N GLY A 214 -13.14 0.81 -13.45
CA GLY A 214 -14.56 0.59 -13.71
C GLY A 214 -14.86 0.57 -15.22
N THR A 215 -15.83 1.38 -15.63
CA THR A 215 -16.23 1.54 -17.04
C THR A 215 -15.35 2.51 -17.82
N ALA A 216 -14.42 3.24 -17.18
CA ALA A 216 -13.52 4.14 -17.88
C ALA A 216 -12.57 3.34 -18.77
N ASP A 217 -12.38 3.83 -19.99
CA ASP A 217 -11.55 3.24 -21.03
C ASP A 217 -10.65 4.30 -21.70
N ALA A 218 -10.02 3.92 -22.82
CA ALA A 218 -9.15 4.81 -23.58
C ALA A 218 -9.88 6.07 -24.07
N ASP A 219 -11.12 5.91 -24.55
CA ASP A 219 -11.93 7.02 -25.05
C ASP A 219 -12.33 7.96 -23.93
N THR A 220 -12.64 7.41 -22.75
CA THR A 220 -12.93 8.19 -21.55
C THR A 220 -11.75 9.10 -21.17
N LEU A 221 -10.52 8.55 -21.15
CA LEU A 221 -9.31 9.34 -20.90
C LEU A 221 -9.06 10.37 -22.01
N PHE A 222 -9.20 9.97 -23.28
CA PHE A 222 -9.04 10.88 -24.41
C PHE A 222 -9.99 12.09 -24.33
N ASN A 223 -11.24 11.84 -23.98
CA ASN A 223 -12.25 12.89 -23.80
C ASN A 223 -11.90 13.83 -22.65
N LEU A 224 -11.42 13.30 -21.52
CA LEU A 224 -10.94 14.10 -20.39
C LEU A 224 -9.79 15.03 -20.80
N LEU A 225 -8.80 14.51 -21.54
CA LEU A 225 -7.63 15.25 -22.00
C LEU A 225 -7.92 16.24 -23.13
N SER A 226 -8.98 15.99 -23.92
CA SER A 226 -9.39 16.85 -25.02
C SER A 226 -10.08 18.14 -24.57
N GLN A 227 -10.49 18.23 -23.31
CA GLN A 227 -11.12 19.42 -22.73
C GLN A 227 -10.15 20.62 -22.82
N PRO A 228 -10.63 21.84 -23.14
CA PRO A 228 -9.75 22.98 -23.40
C PRO A 228 -8.73 23.28 -22.30
N HIS A 229 -9.12 23.09 -21.04
CA HIS A 229 -8.26 23.36 -19.88
C HIS A 229 -7.25 22.25 -19.58
N ASN A 230 -7.48 21.01 -20.06
CA ASN A 230 -6.58 19.86 -19.88
C ASN A 230 -5.64 19.65 -21.08
N ARG A 231 -6.01 20.17 -22.26
CA ARG A 231 -5.28 19.92 -23.52
C ARG A 231 -3.79 20.24 -23.45
N GLN A 232 -3.40 21.26 -22.68
CA GLN A 232 -2.00 21.65 -22.50
C GLN A 232 -1.16 20.59 -21.76
N PHE A 233 -1.80 19.73 -20.95
CA PHE A 233 -1.14 18.69 -20.15
C PHE A 233 -1.20 17.31 -20.80
N ALA A 234 -2.05 17.12 -21.83
CA ALA A 234 -2.23 15.85 -22.53
C ALA A 234 -0.93 15.18 -23.02
N PRO A 235 0.10 15.90 -23.51
CA PRO A 235 1.36 15.27 -23.95
C PRO A 235 2.13 14.52 -22.86
N TYR A 236 1.86 14.78 -21.58
CA TYR A 236 2.54 14.18 -20.44
C TYR A 236 1.75 13.04 -19.80
N ILE A 237 0.61 12.64 -20.39
CA ILE A 237 -0.33 11.68 -19.82
C ILE A 237 -0.55 10.55 -20.82
N HIS A 238 -0.11 9.35 -20.46
CA HIS A 238 -0.15 8.17 -21.32
C HIS A 238 -1.14 7.14 -20.78
N LEU A 239 -1.86 6.48 -21.68
CA LEU A 239 -2.71 5.35 -21.33
C LEU A 239 -1.83 4.13 -21.00
N LEU A 240 -2.10 3.49 -19.86
CA LEU A 240 -1.63 2.14 -19.57
C LEU A 240 -2.80 1.16 -19.74
N PRO A 241 -2.76 0.25 -20.72
CA PRO A 241 -3.79 -0.77 -20.87
C PRO A 241 -3.94 -1.62 -19.61
N LEU A 242 -5.18 -1.91 -19.21
CA LEU A 242 -5.47 -2.82 -18.11
C LEU A 242 -6.72 -3.65 -18.43
N SER A 243 -6.62 -4.96 -18.20
CA SER A 243 -7.72 -5.90 -18.39
C SER A 243 -8.93 -5.54 -17.51
N ASN A 244 -10.13 -5.70 -18.06
CA ASN A 244 -11.39 -5.46 -17.36
C ASN A 244 -11.51 -6.30 -16.08
N ALA A 245 -10.85 -7.47 -16.02
CA ALA A 245 -10.83 -8.34 -14.84
C ALA A 245 -10.31 -7.67 -13.56
N TYR A 246 -9.52 -6.59 -13.68
CA TYR A 246 -8.92 -5.90 -12.55
C TYR A 246 -9.54 -4.52 -12.25
N ARG A 247 -10.39 -4.00 -13.15
CA ARG A 247 -10.86 -2.60 -13.10
C ARG A 247 -11.81 -2.30 -11.93
N ASP A 248 -12.48 -3.31 -11.39
CA ASP A 248 -13.45 -3.19 -10.30
C ASP A 248 -12.93 -3.66 -8.93
N ILE A 249 -11.68 -4.14 -8.88
CA ILE A 249 -11.05 -4.57 -7.64
C ILE A 249 -10.60 -3.33 -6.86
N SER A 250 -10.97 -3.22 -5.58
CA SER A 250 -10.52 -2.12 -4.73
C SER A 250 -10.25 -2.58 -3.31
N SER A 251 -9.23 -2.01 -2.68
CA SER A 251 -8.91 -2.31 -1.28
C SER A 251 -10.05 -1.94 -0.33
N THR A 252 -10.87 -0.94 -0.65
CA THR A 252 -12.04 -0.57 0.15
C THR A 252 -13.06 -1.69 0.24
N ARG A 253 -13.33 -2.39 -0.87
CA ARG A 253 -14.22 -3.56 -0.86
C ARG A 253 -13.66 -4.69 -0.01
N VAL A 254 -12.35 -4.95 -0.10
CA VAL A 254 -11.66 -5.95 0.73
C VAL A 254 -11.76 -5.61 2.22
N ARG A 255 -11.63 -4.34 2.61
CA ARG A 255 -11.77 -3.93 4.02
C ARG A 255 -13.20 -4.04 4.54
N GLN A 256 -14.20 -3.71 3.72
CA GLN A 256 -15.61 -3.68 4.14
C GLN A 256 -16.28 -5.05 4.09
N HIS A 257 -15.90 -5.91 3.14
CA HIS A 257 -16.54 -7.20 2.89
C HIS A 257 -15.45 -8.25 2.59
N SER A 258 -14.53 -8.44 3.55
CA SER A 258 -13.33 -9.26 3.36
C SER A 258 -13.65 -10.65 2.85
N ALA A 259 -14.64 -11.34 3.43
CA ALA A 259 -15.06 -12.69 3.06
C ALA A 259 -15.51 -12.83 1.60
N GLU A 260 -16.17 -11.81 1.03
CA GLU A 260 -16.69 -11.82 -0.35
C GLU A 260 -15.61 -11.47 -1.39
N HIS A 261 -14.56 -10.77 -0.96
CA HIS A 261 -13.50 -10.24 -1.83
C HIS A 261 -12.12 -10.84 -1.55
N LEU A 262 -12.04 -11.99 -0.87
CA LEU A 262 -10.76 -12.65 -0.61
C LEU A 262 -10.04 -13.03 -1.90
N GLN A 263 -10.76 -13.43 -2.96
CA GLN A 263 -10.16 -13.74 -4.27
C GLN A 263 -9.53 -12.52 -4.97
N ASP A 264 -9.86 -11.30 -4.54
CA ASP A 264 -9.36 -10.08 -5.15
C ASP A 264 -7.96 -9.69 -4.64
N VAL A 265 -7.43 -10.42 -3.65
CA VAL A 265 -6.09 -10.22 -3.10
C VAL A 265 -5.22 -11.48 -3.23
N PRO A 266 -3.89 -11.33 -3.31
CA PRO A 266 -2.95 -12.47 -3.30
C PRO A 266 -3.07 -13.33 -2.04
N GLU A 267 -2.62 -14.59 -2.12
CA GLU A 267 -2.64 -15.51 -0.97
C GLU A 267 -1.87 -14.97 0.23
N GLU A 268 -0.73 -14.33 0.00
CA GLU A 268 0.11 -13.72 1.04
C GLU A 268 -0.67 -12.64 1.82
N VAL A 269 -1.50 -11.88 1.11
CA VAL A 269 -2.38 -10.86 1.69
C VAL A 269 -3.54 -11.50 2.44
N ARG A 270 -4.18 -12.55 1.89
CA ARG A 270 -5.24 -13.29 2.59
C ARG A 270 -4.74 -13.85 3.91
N ARG A 271 -3.55 -14.46 3.90
CA ARG A 271 -2.91 -15.04 5.08
C ARG A 271 -2.64 -13.98 6.13
N PHE A 272 -2.05 -12.85 5.74
CA PHE A 272 -1.84 -11.71 6.64
C PHE A 272 -3.16 -11.26 7.29
N ILE A 273 -4.22 -11.05 6.50
CA ILE A 273 -5.52 -10.64 7.01
C ILE A 273 -6.05 -11.65 8.03
N SER A 274 -6.01 -12.95 7.72
CA SER A 274 -6.53 -14.00 8.61
C SER A 274 -5.71 -14.18 9.87
N GLU A 275 -4.39 -14.03 9.80
CA GLU A 275 -3.50 -14.25 10.95
C GLU A 275 -3.46 -13.05 11.89
N THR A 276 -3.60 -11.84 11.36
CA THR A 276 -3.47 -10.62 12.16
C THR A 276 -4.80 -9.96 12.48
N HIS A 277 -5.91 -10.40 11.89
CA HIS A 277 -7.22 -9.77 12.04
C HIS A 277 -7.20 -8.27 11.71
N ALA A 278 -6.38 -7.85 10.75
CA ALA A 278 -6.03 -6.44 10.52
C ALA A 278 -7.20 -5.51 10.19
N TYR A 279 -8.33 -6.08 9.74
CA TYR A 279 -9.52 -5.34 9.34
C TYR A 279 -10.75 -5.67 10.19
N ASP A 280 -10.62 -6.58 11.16
CA ASP A 280 -11.74 -7.00 11.98
C ASP A 280 -12.06 -5.91 13.03
N PRO A 281 -13.34 -5.70 13.37
CA PRO A 281 -13.69 -4.87 14.51
C PRO A 281 -13.26 -5.55 15.83
N PRO A 282 -13.11 -4.78 16.92
CA PRO A 282 -12.92 -5.37 18.24
C PRO A 282 -14.03 -6.38 18.57
N MET A 283 -13.64 -7.53 19.11
CA MET A 283 -14.56 -8.60 19.52
C MET A 283 -15.02 -8.35 20.96
N ARG A 284 -16.33 -8.34 21.20
CA ARG A 284 -16.89 -8.30 22.56
C ARG A 284 -17.16 -9.71 23.07
N LEU A 285 -16.61 -10.03 24.23
CA LEU A 285 -16.85 -11.28 24.95
C LEU A 285 -18.15 -11.21 25.76
N GLU A 286 -18.64 -12.36 26.20
CA GLU A 286 -19.87 -12.48 27.02
C GLU A 286 -19.77 -11.73 28.36
N ASP A 287 -18.57 -11.57 28.90
CA ASP A 287 -18.31 -10.82 30.14
C ASP A 287 -18.19 -9.30 29.92
N GLY A 288 -18.40 -8.82 28.69
CA GLY A 288 -18.31 -7.42 28.31
C GLY A 288 -16.90 -6.93 27.98
N THR A 289 -15.88 -7.78 28.11
CA THR A 289 -14.50 -7.45 27.70
C THR A 289 -14.41 -7.27 26.20
N GLU A 290 -13.69 -6.25 25.75
CA GLU A 290 -13.44 -5.99 24.32
C GLU A 290 -11.98 -6.34 23.97
N ILE A 291 -11.81 -7.18 22.96
CA ILE A 291 -10.51 -7.65 22.47
C ILE A 291 -10.33 -7.17 21.03
N ASP A 292 -9.37 -6.27 20.81
CA ASP A 292 -8.88 -5.95 19.46
C ASP A 292 -7.55 -6.67 19.23
N TYR A 293 -7.62 -7.78 18.49
CA TYR A 293 -6.46 -8.62 18.19
C TYR A 293 -5.37 -7.86 17.43
N TYR A 294 -5.76 -7.01 16.49
CA TYR A 294 -4.80 -6.27 15.69
C TYR A 294 -4.11 -5.17 16.51
N GLU A 295 -4.86 -4.48 17.36
CA GLU A 295 -4.30 -3.48 18.27
C GLU A 295 -3.31 -4.10 19.28
N GLN A 296 -3.62 -5.28 19.84
CA GLN A 296 -2.68 -6.02 20.68
C GLN A 296 -1.39 -6.36 19.92
N ARG A 297 -1.53 -6.82 18.67
CA ARG A 297 -0.39 -7.10 17.79
C ARG A 297 0.45 -5.85 17.54
N ALA A 298 -0.19 -4.73 17.23
CA ALA A 298 0.45 -3.45 16.96
C ALA A 298 1.26 -2.99 18.19
N ARG A 299 0.70 -3.11 19.39
CA ARG A 299 1.40 -2.80 20.65
C ARG A 299 2.58 -3.73 20.91
N ALA A 300 2.41 -5.03 20.71
CA ALA A 300 3.49 -6.01 20.85
C ALA A 300 4.66 -5.70 19.90
N LEU A 301 4.35 -5.40 18.63
CA LEU A 301 5.36 -4.99 17.65
C LEU A 301 6.07 -3.70 18.06
N GLN A 302 5.34 -2.68 18.51
CA GLN A 302 5.95 -1.42 18.98
C GLN A 302 6.85 -1.64 20.19
N ALA A 303 6.46 -2.50 21.14
CA ALA A 303 7.29 -2.84 22.29
C ALA A 303 8.59 -3.55 21.85
N LEU A 304 8.50 -4.50 20.90
CA LEU A 304 9.68 -5.17 20.33
C LEU A 304 10.64 -4.21 19.65
N LEU A 305 10.12 -3.19 18.96
CA LEU A 305 10.94 -2.18 18.30
C LEU A 305 11.65 -1.24 19.30
N LYS A 306 11.07 -1.00 20.49
CA LYS A 306 11.64 -0.14 21.54
C LYS A 306 12.65 -0.86 22.46
N ASN A 307 12.41 -2.13 22.77
CA ASN A 307 13.15 -2.85 23.82
C ASN A 307 14.60 -3.24 23.45
N GLU A 308 15.02 -3.10 22.20
CA GLU A 308 16.40 -3.40 21.76
C GLU A 308 17.19 -2.16 21.33
N THR A 309 16.66 -0.96 21.57
CA THR A 309 17.38 0.32 21.42
C THR A 309 18.00 0.81 22.74
N SER A 310 18.03 -0.03 23.78
CA SER A 310 18.69 0.23 25.09
C SER A 310 19.92 -0.65 25.27
#